data_AF-A0A1M4ZKZ2-F1
#
_entry.id   AF-A0A1M4ZKZ2-F1
#
_cell.length_a   1.000
_cell.length_b   1.000
_cell.length_c   1.000
_cell.angle_alpha   90.00
_cell.angle_beta   90.00
_cell.angle_gamma   90.00
#
_symmetry.space_group_name_H-M   'P 1'
#
loop_
_entity.id
_entity.type
_entity.pdbx_description
1 polymer ?
#
loop_
_entity_poly.entity_id
_entity_poly.type
_entity_poly.pdbx_seq_one_letter_code
_entity_poly.pdbx_strand_id
1 'polypeptide(L)'
;MTPEIVRDLHPPRLPADFVALGWSDLLAAFGVGLVLAGLVLIVLQPLLRPRTRPARLNDRIAAAAALPGDRRLLALSALLTERGQPLPDDLRHALYAGTPYDPARAEALLRRPREVAHV
;
A
#
# COMPACT_ATOMS: atom_id res chain seq x y z
N MET A 1 14.87 33.23 -55.21
CA MET A 1 16.32 33.04 -54.92
C MET A 1 16.44 32.20 -53.66
N THR A 2 16.05 30.93 -53.73
CA THR A 2 16.35 29.96 -52.66
C THR A 2 17.83 29.59 -52.80
N PRO A 3 18.60 29.69 -51.70
CA PRO A 3 20.06 29.75 -51.79
C PRO A 3 20.63 28.40 -52.23
N GLU A 4 21.72 28.47 -53.01
CA GLU A 4 22.45 27.34 -53.60
C GLU A 4 22.89 26.27 -52.59
N ILE A 5 22.85 26.60 -51.29
CA ILE A 5 23.01 25.71 -50.14
C ILE A 5 22.12 24.46 -50.21
N VAL A 6 20.91 24.51 -50.75
CA VAL A 6 20.04 23.31 -50.83
C VAL A 6 20.52 22.31 -51.89
N ARG A 7 21.33 22.75 -52.86
CA ARG A 7 21.81 21.92 -53.98
C ARG A 7 23.06 21.10 -53.63
N ASP A 8 23.80 21.51 -52.60
CA ASP A 8 24.96 20.82 -52.02
C ASP A 8 24.63 19.93 -50.82
N LEU A 9 23.37 19.91 -50.37
CA LEU A 9 22.94 18.84 -49.47
C LEU A 9 22.91 17.53 -50.27
N HIS A 10 23.98 16.76 -50.16
CA HIS A 10 23.99 15.36 -50.52
C HIS A 10 22.71 14.71 -49.95
N PRO A 11 22.04 13.82 -50.71
CA PRO A 11 20.87 13.12 -50.19
C PRO A 11 21.29 12.52 -48.85
N PRO A 12 20.52 12.68 -47.75
CA PRO A 12 20.81 11.99 -46.50
C PRO A 12 20.64 10.49 -46.77
N ARG A 13 21.70 9.88 -47.28
CA ARG A 13 21.82 8.45 -47.47
C ARG A 13 22.10 7.93 -46.07
N LEU A 14 21.05 7.74 -45.29
CA LEU A 14 21.14 6.85 -44.15
C LEU A 14 21.68 5.51 -44.70
N PRO A 15 22.79 4.99 -44.15
CA PRO A 15 23.28 3.68 -44.54
C PRO A 15 22.13 2.69 -44.47
N ALA A 16 22.00 1.80 -45.47
CA ALA A 16 20.92 0.81 -45.50
C ALA A 16 20.87 -0.05 -44.21
N ASP A 17 22.00 -0.13 -43.50
CA ASP A 17 22.14 -0.77 -42.20
C ASP A 17 21.30 -0.13 -41.09
N PHE A 18 20.91 1.15 -41.20
CA PHE A 18 19.97 1.80 -40.28
C PHE A 18 18.50 1.47 -40.60
N VAL A 19 18.22 0.97 -41.82
CA VAL A 19 16.89 0.50 -42.23
C VAL A 19 16.75 -1.00 -41.94
N ALA A 20 17.87 -1.72 -41.88
CA ALA A 20 17.90 -3.13 -41.54
C ALA A 20 17.70 -3.33 -40.04
N LEU A 21 16.55 -3.87 -39.66
CA LEU A 21 16.24 -4.24 -38.28
C LEU A 21 17.26 -5.28 -37.77
N GLY A 22 18.20 -4.82 -36.95
CA GLY A 22 19.25 -5.66 -36.38
C GLY A 22 18.81 -6.40 -35.12
N TRP A 23 19.58 -7.43 -34.72
CA TRP A 23 19.37 -8.09 -33.43
C TRP A 23 19.49 -7.13 -32.24
N SER A 24 20.37 -6.14 -32.33
CA SER A 24 20.49 -5.08 -31.32
C SER A 24 19.20 -4.27 -31.18
N ASP A 25 18.54 -3.95 -32.29
CA ASP A 25 17.29 -3.18 -32.28
C ASP A 25 16.14 -3.99 -31.70
N LEU A 26 16.10 -5.30 -31.98
CA LEU A 26 15.14 -6.21 -31.35
C LEU A 26 15.34 -6.27 -29.83
N LEU A 27 16.59 -6.39 -29.37
CA LEU A 27 16.90 -6.39 -27.93
C LEU A 27 16.57 -5.04 -27.28
N ALA A 28 16.88 -3.93 -27.96
CA ALA A 28 16.56 -2.60 -27.48
C ALA A 28 15.04 -2.37 -27.41
N ALA A 29 14.30 -2.73 -28.46
CA ALA A 29 12.85 -2.65 -28.49
C ALA A 29 12.20 -3.53 -27.42
N PHE A 30 12.74 -4.73 -27.18
CA PHE A 30 12.29 -5.60 -26.09
C PHE A 30 12.52 -4.98 -24.72
N GLY A 31 13.71 -4.42 -24.48
CA GLY A 31 14.02 -3.72 -23.23
C GLY A 31 13.10 -2.51 -23.00
N VAL A 32 12.89 -1.69 -24.03
CA VAL A 32 11.95 -0.56 -23.99
C VAL A 32 10.53 -1.04 -23.72
N GLY A 33 10.09 -2.12 -24.38
CA GLY A 33 8.79 -2.74 -24.14
C GLY A 33 8.62 -3.22 -22.70
N LEU A 34 9.66 -3.80 -22.10
CA LEU A 34 9.64 -4.26 -20.71
C LEU A 34 9.50 -3.09 -19.72
N VAL A 35 10.25 -2.01 -19.95
CA VAL A 35 10.15 -0.78 -19.14
C VAL A 35 8.76 -0.18 -19.27
N LEU A 36 8.22 -0.10 -20.49
CA LEU A 36 6.88 0.43 -20.75
C LEU A 36 5.79 -0.44 -20.09
N ALA A 37 5.90 -1.76 -20.18
CA ALA A 37 4.97 -2.69 -19.53
C ALA A 37 5.00 -2.54 -18.01
N GLY A 38 6.19 -2.40 -17.42
CA GLY A 38 6.35 -2.11 -15.99
C GLY A 38 5.71 -0.79 -15.58
N LEU A 39 5.89 0.27 -16.38
CA LEU A 39 5.28 1.57 -16.14
C LEU A 39 3.74 1.49 -16.18
N VAL A 40 3.18 0.82 -17.19
CA VAL A 40 1.74 0.58 -17.29
C VAL A 40 1.24 -0.20 -16.08
N LEU A 41 1.96 -1.24 -15.65
CA LEU A 41 1.55 -2.04 -14.49
C LEU A 41 1.59 -1.25 -13.19
N ILE A 42 2.57 -0.36 -12.98
CA ILE A 42 2.62 0.55 -11.83
C ILE A 42 1.43 1.51 -11.83
N VAL A 43 1.12 2.09 -12.99
CA VAL A 43 -0.04 2.99 -13.15
C VAL A 43 -1.36 2.24 -12.93
N LEU A 44 -1.44 0.98 -13.35
CA LEU A 44 -2.63 0.14 -13.22
C LEU A 44 -2.72 -0.58 -11.88
N GLN A 45 -1.63 -0.65 -11.12
CA GLN A 45 -1.55 -1.28 -9.81
C GLN A 45 -2.61 -0.77 -8.84
N PRO A 46 -2.86 0.55 -8.65
CA PRO A 46 -3.93 1.01 -7.75
C PRO A 46 -5.34 0.60 -8.19
N LEU A 47 -5.55 0.36 -9.48
CA LEU A 47 -6.84 -0.07 -10.03
C LEU A 47 -7.03 -1.59 -9.90
N LEU A 48 -5.95 -2.35 -10.12
CA LEU A 48 -5.93 -3.81 -10.04
C LEU A 48 -5.77 -4.34 -8.61
N ARG A 49 -5.29 -3.51 -7.67
CA ARG A 49 -5.10 -3.94 -6.28
C ARG A 49 -6.48 -4.30 -5.73
N PRO A 50 -6.69 -5.56 -5.31
CA PRO A 50 -7.90 -5.91 -4.60
C PRO A 50 -7.99 -4.96 -3.43
N ARG A 51 -9.09 -4.22 -3.35
CA ARG A 51 -9.37 -3.32 -2.24
C ARG A 51 -9.66 -4.22 -1.04
N THR A 52 -8.61 -4.75 -0.40
CA THR A 52 -8.69 -5.37 0.91
C THR A 52 -9.12 -4.24 1.83
N ARG A 53 -10.43 -4.00 1.92
CA ARG A 53 -10.97 -3.13 2.95
C ARG A 53 -10.38 -3.67 4.25
N PRO A 54 -9.62 -2.86 5.01
CA PRO A 54 -9.23 -3.30 6.34
C PRO A 54 -10.52 -3.74 7.04
N ALA A 55 -10.53 -4.96 7.56
CA ALA A 55 -11.68 -5.51 8.28
C ALA A 55 -12.18 -4.42 9.22
N ARG A 56 -13.48 -4.11 9.18
CA ARG A 56 -14.01 -2.98 9.94
C ARG A 56 -13.65 -3.24 11.39
N LEU A 57 -13.34 -2.18 12.14
CA LEU A 57 -13.03 -2.31 13.57
C LEU A 57 -14.05 -3.21 14.29
N ASN A 58 -15.33 -3.06 13.94
CA ASN A 58 -16.42 -3.85 14.49
C ASN A 58 -16.26 -5.36 14.21
N ASP A 59 -15.76 -5.74 13.03
CA ASP A 59 -15.49 -7.14 12.67
C ASP A 59 -14.34 -7.70 13.53
N ARG A 60 -13.31 -6.88 13.78
CA ARG A 60 -12.18 -7.26 14.65
C ARG A 60 -12.58 -7.36 16.12
N ILE A 61 -13.45 -6.48 16.60
CA ILE A 61 -14.05 -6.55 17.94
C ILE A 61 -14.93 -7.80 18.06
N ALA A 62 -15.76 -8.09 17.06
CA ALA A 62 -16.60 -9.29 17.04
C ALA A 62 -15.77 -10.58 17.02
N ALA A 63 -14.66 -10.61 16.26
CA ALA A 63 -13.72 -11.72 16.29
C ALA A 63 -13.06 -11.88 17.67
N ALA A 64 -12.74 -10.77 18.36
CA ALA A 64 -12.23 -10.81 19.72
C ALA A 64 -13.27 -11.30 20.74
N ALA A 65 -14.56 -11.03 20.52
CA ALA A 65 -15.65 -11.53 21.37
C ALA A 65 -15.82 -13.05 21.31
N ALA A 66 -15.38 -13.71 20.23
CA ALA A 66 -15.39 -15.16 20.09
C ALA A 66 -14.25 -15.86 20.87
N LEU A 67 -13.31 -15.11 21.45
CA LEU A 67 -12.20 -15.65 22.24
C LEU A 67 -12.57 -15.83 23.72
N PRO A 68 -11.92 -16.79 24.43
CA PRO A 68 -11.98 -16.88 25.89
C PRO A 68 -11.57 -15.57 26.56
N GLY A 69 -12.12 -15.25 27.74
CA GLY A 69 -12.02 -13.93 28.40
C GLY A 69 -10.61 -13.33 28.46
N ASP A 70 -9.61 -14.15 28.78
CA ASP A 70 -8.20 -13.72 28.88
C ASP A 70 -7.61 -13.37 27.51
N ARG A 71 -7.91 -14.17 26.48
CA ARG A 71 -7.49 -13.93 25.10
C ARG A 71 -8.25 -12.76 24.47
N ARG A 72 -9.50 -12.54 24.88
CA ARG A 72 -10.30 -11.38 24.47
C ARG A 72 -9.67 -10.09 24.98
N LEU A 73 -9.26 -10.02 26.25
CA LEU A 73 -8.61 -8.83 26.80
C LEU A 73 -7.30 -8.53 26.07
N LEU A 74 -6.49 -9.56 25.81
CA LEU A 74 -5.24 -9.44 25.07
C LEU A 74 -5.49 -8.93 23.64
N ALA A 75 -6.47 -9.50 22.92
CA ALA A 75 -6.85 -9.05 21.59
C ALA A 75 -7.34 -7.59 21.57
N LEU A 76 -8.18 -7.19 22.53
CA LEU A 76 -8.65 -5.81 22.65
C LEU A 76 -7.51 -4.83 22.99
N SER A 77 -6.55 -5.25 23.82
CA SER A 77 -5.38 -4.43 24.17
C SER A 77 -4.43 -4.23 22.97
N ALA A 78 -4.27 -5.25 22.13
CA ALA A 78 -3.51 -5.14 20.88
C ALA A 78 -4.20 -4.16 19.91
N LEU A 79 -5.52 -4.23 19.78
CA LEU A 79 -6.30 -3.30 18.97
C LEU A 79 -6.18 -1.84 19.45
N LEU A 80 -6.12 -1.61 20.77
CA LEU A 80 -5.90 -0.28 21.34
C LEU A 80 -4.49 0.25 21.04
N THR A 81 -3.48 -0.63 21.12
CA THR A 81 -2.08 -0.30 20.83
C THR A 81 -1.86 0.02 19.35
N GLU A 82 -2.45 -0.75 18.44
CA GLU A 82 -2.45 -0.44 16.99
C GLU A 82 -3.09 0.93 16.70
N ARG A 83 -4.06 1.33 17.53
CA ARG A 83 -4.67 2.66 17.48
C ARG A 83 -3.89 3.75 18.20
N GLY A 84 -2.74 3.43 18.79
CA GLY A 84 -1.94 4.37 19.57
C GLY A 84 -2.68 4.96 20.77
N GLN A 85 -3.69 4.26 21.30
CA GLN A 85 -4.33 4.64 22.55
C GLN A 85 -3.68 3.86 23.70
N PRO A 86 -3.28 4.53 24.80
CA PRO A 86 -2.74 3.85 25.96
C PRO A 86 -3.83 2.99 26.61
N LEU A 87 -3.45 1.78 27.02
CA LEU A 87 -4.34 0.91 27.81
C LEU A 87 -4.50 1.52 29.22
N PRO A 88 -5.72 1.82 29.69
CA PRO A 88 -5.95 2.31 31.05
C PRO A 88 -5.37 1.37 32.10
N ASP A 89 -4.88 1.93 33.21
CA ASP A 89 -4.17 1.17 34.24
C ASP A 89 -5.04 0.05 34.85
N ASP A 90 -6.34 0.28 34.96
CA ASP A 90 -7.32 -0.70 35.44
C ASP A 90 -7.37 -1.95 34.55
N LEU A 91 -7.37 -1.75 33.22
CA LEU A 91 -7.38 -2.83 32.23
C LEU A 91 -6.00 -3.49 32.11
N ARG A 92 -4.93 -2.72 32.28
CA ARG A 92 -3.57 -3.25 32.35
C ARG A 92 -3.41 -4.16 33.57
N HIS A 93 -3.93 -3.74 34.73
CA HIS A 93 -3.91 -4.54 35.94
C HIS A 93 -4.74 -5.81 35.76
N ALA A 94 -5.92 -5.74 35.15
CA ALA A 94 -6.71 -6.93 34.83
C ALA A 94 -5.98 -7.91 33.89
N LEU A 95 -5.22 -7.40 32.92
CA LEU A 95 -4.44 -8.23 32.01
C LEU A 95 -3.31 -8.99 32.72
N TYR A 96 -2.62 -8.35 33.67
CA TYR A 96 -1.48 -8.96 34.36
C TYR A 96 -1.85 -9.71 35.64
N ALA A 97 -2.86 -9.25 36.37
CA ALA A 97 -3.31 -9.84 37.63
C ALA A 97 -4.45 -10.86 37.46
N GLY A 98 -4.99 -11.00 36.24
CA GLY A 98 -6.11 -11.90 35.96
C GLY A 98 -7.39 -11.50 36.69
N THR A 99 -7.53 -10.23 37.07
CA THR A 99 -8.73 -9.76 37.77
C THR A 99 -9.91 -9.63 36.82
N PRO A 100 -11.14 -9.80 37.31
CA PRO A 100 -12.34 -9.59 36.51
C PRO A 100 -12.34 -8.17 35.93
N TYR A 101 -12.62 -8.06 34.63
CA TYR A 101 -12.74 -6.78 33.93
C TYR A 101 -14.07 -6.70 33.21
N ASP A 102 -14.51 -5.46 32.95
CA ASP A 102 -15.66 -5.19 32.09
C ASP A 102 -15.22 -5.09 30.61
N PRO A 103 -15.61 -6.04 29.74
CA PRO A 103 -15.28 -5.99 28.32
C PRO A 103 -15.99 -4.85 27.58
N ALA A 104 -17.14 -4.38 28.04
CA ALA A 104 -17.86 -3.28 27.39
C ALA A 104 -17.06 -1.97 27.47
N ARG A 105 -16.35 -1.76 28.58
CA ARG A 105 -15.45 -0.61 28.76
C ARG A 105 -14.28 -0.61 27.77
N ALA A 106 -13.64 -1.77 27.56
CA ALA A 106 -12.56 -1.91 26.59
C ALA A 106 -13.03 -1.67 25.14
N GLU A 107 -14.22 -2.16 24.79
CA GLU A 107 -14.83 -1.91 23.49
C GLU A 107 -15.23 -0.43 23.28
N ALA A 108 -15.73 0.23 24.33
CA ALA A 108 -16.08 1.65 24.27
C ALA A 108 -14.86 2.52 23.94
N LEU A 109 -13.70 2.20 24.52
CA LEU A 109 -12.43 2.88 24.20
C LEU A 109 -12.05 2.72 22.73
N LEU A 110 -12.19 1.51 22.18
CA LEU A 110 -11.94 1.27 20.75
C LEU A 110 -12.91 2.02 19.83
N ARG A 111 -14.16 2.26 20.26
CA ARG A 111 -15.16 3.00 19.47
C ARG A 111 -15.00 4.52 19.58
N ARG A 112 -14.29 5.02 20.59
CA ARG A 112 -14.05 6.45 20.75
C ARG A 112 -13.18 6.97 19.60
N PRO A 113 -13.53 8.10 18.96
CA PRO A 113 -12.67 8.72 17.96
C PRO A 113 -11.30 9.01 18.59
N ARG A 114 -10.24 8.86 17.80
CA ARG A 114 -8.88 9.17 18.24
C ARG A 114 -8.85 10.66 18.57
N GLU A 115 -8.88 11.00 19.86
CA GLU A 115 -8.52 12.35 20.30
C GLU A 115 -7.04 12.49 19.92
N VAL A 116 -6.82 13.17 18.80
CA VAL A 116 -5.50 13.61 18.40
C VAL A 116 -5.10 14.60 19.48
N ALA A 117 -4.27 14.15 20.42
CA ALA A 117 -3.61 15.03 21.35
C ALA A 117 -2.73 15.95 20.50
N HIS A 118 -3.25 17.15 20.21
CA HIS A 118 -2.44 18.28 19.78
C HIS A 118 -1.50 18.60 20.94
N VAL A 119 -0.26 18.14 20.84
CA VAL A 119 0.88 18.62 21.60
C VAL A 119 1.91 19.12 20.59
#